data_AF-A0A2V5VIN9-F1
#
_entry.id   AF-A0A2V5VIN9-F1
#
_cell.length_a   1.000
_cell.length_b   1.000
_cell.length_c   1.000
_cell.angle_alpha   90.00
_cell.angle_beta   90.00
_cell.angle_gamma   90.00
#
_symmetry.space_group_name_H-M   'P 1'
#
loop_
_entity.id
_entity.type
_entity.pdbx_description
1 polymer ?
#
loop_
_entity_poly.entity_id
_entity_poly.type
_entity_poly.pdbx_seq_one_letter_code
_entity_poly.pdbx_strand_id
1 'polypeptide(L)'
;SNSDQFTHGMVAFEVEPNCQLSLDWQVTIGPNFASVSPPTVAGGVVYYGDGPGRQLLAFHAVTGRRLWSSGSTIGGAIFGAPMVVNGRVFVGAWDGKLYAFGL
;
A
#
# COMPACT_ATOMS: atom_id res chain seq x y z
N SER A 1 2.90 -27.60 4.76
CA SER A 1 2.55 -26.52 5.70
C SER A 1 3.59 -25.42 5.58
N ASN A 2 3.35 -24.43 4.71
CA ASN A 2 4.25 -23.28 4.55
C ASN A 2 3.84 -22.21 5.57
N SER A 3 4.46 -22.25 6.74
CA SER A 3 4.20 -21.36 7.87
C SER A 3 4.74 -19.93 7.70
N ASP A 4 5.29 -19.57 6.54
CA ASP A 4 6.05 -18.32 6.36
C ASP A 4 5.40 -17.28 5.44
N GLN A 5 4.22 -17.53 4.85
CA GLN A 5 3.81 -16.71 3.69
C GLN A 5 3.06 -15.41 3.99
N PHE A 6 2.53 -15.16 5.19
CA PHE A 6 1.67 -13.97 5.40
C PHE A 6 1.86 -13.33 6.78
N THR A 7 3.07 -12.86 7.09
CA THR A 7 3.29 -12.26 8.41
C THR A 7 2.79 -10.82 8.49
N HIS A 8 2.91 -10.01 7.43
CA HIS A 8 2.29 -8.67 7.30
C HIS A 8 2.69 -7.99 5.98
N GLY A 9 1.93 -6.98 5.57
CA GLY A 9 2.21 -6.16 4.39
C GLY A 9 1.13 -6.26 3.33
N MET A 10 1.53 -6.33 2.06
CA MET A 10 0.60 -6.44 0.93
C MET A 10 0.79 -7.76 0.21
N VAL A 11 -0.33 -8.29 -0.29
CA VAL A 11 -0.40 -9.50 -1.10
C VAL A 11 -1.28 -9.21 -2.30
N ALA A 12 -0.85 -9.64 -3.48
CA ALA A 12 -1.65 -9.65 -4.69
C ALA A 12 -1.88 -11.09 -5.15
N PHE A 13 -3.09 -11.32 -5.65
CA PHE A 13 -3.50 -12.60 -6.21
C PHE A 13 -3.89 -12.41 -7.67
N GLU A 14 -3.47 -13.35 -8.51
CA GLU A 14 -3.98 -13.51 -9.86
C GLU A 14 -5.24 -14.39 -9.81
N VAL A 15 -6.26 -14.01 -10.59
CA VAL A 15 -7.45 -14.85 -10.79
C VAL A 15 -7.22 -15.69 -12.04
N GLU A 16 -7.01 -16.99 -11.84
CA GLU A 16 -6.78 -17.94 -12.92
C GLU A 16 -8.09 -18.28 -13.67
N PRO A 17 -8.02 -18.76 -14.94
CA PRO A 17 -9.20 -19.13 -15.72
C PRO A 17 -10.08 -20.22 -15.09
N ASN A 18 -9.53 -20.99 -14.16
CA ASN A 18 -10.21 -22.03 -13.39
C ASN A 18 -10.93 -21.48 -12.13
N CYS A 19 -11.03 -20.14 -12.00
CA CYS A 19 -11.59 -19.44 -10.84
C CYS A 19 -10.83 -19.70 -9.52
N GLN A 20 -9.55 -20.04 -9.61
CA GLN A 20 -8.65 -20.13 -8.46
C GLN A 20 -7.81 -18.86 -8.32
N LEU A 21 -7.34 -18.62 -7.09
CA LEU A 21 -6.39 -17.57 -6.79
C LEU A 21 -5.01 -18.19 -6.67
N SER A 22 -4.04 -17.62 -7.39
CA SER A 22 -2.62 -17.91 -7.18
C SER A 22 -1.92 -16.65 -6.66
N LEU A 23 -0.90 -16.86 -5.83
CA LEU A 23 -0.08 -15.76 -5.33
C LEU A 23 0.72 -15.19 -6.51
N ASP A 24 0.47 -13.93 -6.85
CA ASP A 24 1.23 -13.21 -7.88
C ASP A 24 2.49 -12.62 -7.24
N TRP A 25 2.29 -11.71 -6.29
CA TRP A 25 3.39 -11.14 -5.51
C TRP A 25 2.98 -10.80 -4.08
N GLN A 26 3.99 -10.66 -3.24
CA GLN A 26 3.84 -10.19 -1.87
C GLN A 26 4.99 -9.27 -1.48
N VAL A 27 4.71 -8.31 -0.60
CA VAL A 27 5.71 -7.40 -0.06
C VAL A 27 5.49 -7.24 1.43
N THR A 28 6.54 -7.53 2.20
CA THR A 28 6.57 -7.25 3.63
C THR A 28 6.74 -5.75 3.87
N ILE A 29 5.78 -5.15 4.58
CA ILE A 29 5.76 -3.71 4.89
C ILE A 29 5.36 -3.52 6.34
N GLY A 30 6.02 -2.57 6.98
CA GLY A 30 5.71 -2.18 8.34
C GLY A 30 5.83 -3.36 9.31
N PRO A 31 5.21 -3.27 10.48
CA PRO A 31 5.14 -4.34 11.46
C PRO A 31 3.80 -5.10 11.37
N ASN A 32 3.70 -6.29 11.97
CA ASN A 32 2.44 -7.04 12.03
C ASN A 32 1.44 -6.38 13.00
N PHE A 33 0.49 -5.64 12.44
CA PHE A 33 -0.53 -4.91 13.18
C PHE A 33 -1.91 -5.10 12.55
N ALA A 34 -2.95 -5.08 13.38
CA ALA A 34 -4.34 -5.31 12.98
C ALA A 34 -4.98 -4.14 12.20
N SER A 35 -4.33 -2.98 12.14
CA SER A 35 -4.83 -1.79 11.42
C SER A 35 -3.90 -1.45 10.26
N VAL A 36 -4.42 -1.67 9.05
CA VAL A 36 -3.77 -1.35 7.78
C VAL A 36 -4.66 -0.40 6.98
N SER A 37 -4.05 0.48 6.18
CA SER A 37 -4.80 1.27 5.21
C SER A 37 -5.19 0.39 4.02
N PRO A 38 -6.42 0.49 3.48
CA PRO A 38 -6.71 -0.11 2.20
C PRO A 38 -5.78 0.44 1.10
N PRO A 39 -5.31 -0.39 0.16
CA PRO A 39 -4.55 0.10 -0.97
C PRO A 39 -5.45 0.83 -1.98
N THR A 40 -4.85 1.61 -2.87
CA THR A 40 -5.52 2.19 -4.04
C THR A 40 -4.72 1.93 -5.28
N VAL A 41 -5.36 1.49 -6.36
CA VAL A 41 -4.69 1.20 -7.64
C VAL A 41 -5.10 2.23 -8.68
N ALA A 42 -4.13 2.92 -9.27
CA ALA A 42 -4.36 3.89 -10.34
C ALA A 42 -3.15 3.96 -11.27
N GLY A 43 -3.38 3.95 -12.59
CA GLY A 43 -2.32 4.10 -13.59
C GLY A 43 -1.22 3.03 -13.52
N GLY A 44 -1.57 1.78 -13.15
CA GLY A 44 -0.58 0.69 -13.00
C GLY A 44 0.25 0.77 -11.72
N VAL A 45 -0.12 1.62 -10.77
CA VAL A 45 0.56 1.80 -9.48
C VAL A 45 -0.39 1.47 -8.32
N VAL A 46 0.11 0.70 -7.35
CA VAL A 46 -0.54 0.46 -6.06
C VAL A 46 0.02 1.45 -5.05
N TYR A 47 -0.88 2.23 -4.44
CA TYR A 47 -0.58 3.17 -3.36
C TYR A 47 -1.05 2.58 -2.04
N TYR A 48 -0.18 2.62 -1.03
CA TYR A 48 -0.46 2.04 0.28
C TYR A 48 0.01 2.94 1.40
N GLY A 49 -0.89 3.26 2.34
CA GLY A 49 -0.57 3.96 3.57
C GLY A 49 -0.04 3.00 4.63
N ASP A 50 1.27 3.02 4.89
CA ASP A 50 1.87 2.31 6.02
C ASP A 50 1.59 3.10 7.30
N GLY A 51 0.53 2.69 8.01
CA GLY A 51 -0.02 3.44 9.13
C GLY A 51 1.00 3.70 10.24
N PRO A 52 1.51 2.66 10.92
CA PRO A 52 2.53 2.83 11.95
C PRO A 52 3.84 3.44 11.40
N GLY A 53 4.21 3.12 10.16
CA GLY A 53 5.40 3.65 9.51
C GLY A 53 5.28 5.12 9.06
N ARG A 54 4.08 5.70 9.11
CA ARG A 54 3.78 7.09 8.75
C ARG A 54 4.34 7.45 7.37
N GLN A 55 4.09 6.58 6.41
CA GLN A 55 4.59 6.77 5.05
C GLN A 55 3.57 6.29 4.02
N LEU A 56 3.52 7.00 2.90
CA LEU A 56 2.85 6.55 1.69
C LEU A 56 3.88 5.83 0.82
N LEU A 57 3.52 4.63 0.38
CA LEU A 57 4.35 3.78 -0.48
C LEU A 57 3.67 3.59 -1.83
N ALA A 58 4.45 3.56 -2.89
CA ALA A 58 3.99 3.26 -4.25
C ALA A 58 4.71 2.05 -4.82
N PHE A 59 3.96 1.18 -5.51
CA PHE A 59 4.46 -0.07 -6.07
C PHE A 59 3.94 -0.29 -7.48
N HIS A 60 4.75 -0.94 -8.32
CA HIS A 60 4.32 -1.39 -9.63
C HIS A 60 3.27 -2.50 -9.48
N ALA A 61 2.08 -2.31 -10.06
CA ALA A 61 0.93 -3.19 -9.79
C ALA A 61 1.13 -4.64 -10.23
N VAL A 62 1.92 -4.87 -11.28
CA VAL A 62 2.17 -6.22 -11.82
C VAL A 62 3.31 -6.94 -11.09
N THR A 63 4.29 -6.21 -10.55
CA THR A 63 5.54 -6.85 -10.07
C THR A 63 5.75 -6.72 -8.57
N GLY A 64 4.92 -5.93 -7.88
CA GLY A 64 5.12 -5.59 -6.48
C GLY A 64 6.39 -4.76 -6.22
N ARG A 65 7.13 -4.33 -7.26
CA ARG A 65 8.37 -3.57 -7.08
C ARG A 65 8.06 -2.18 -6.54
N ARG A 66 8.68 -1.80 -5.42
CA ARG A 66 8.57 -0.45 -4.86
C ARG A 66 9.10 0.59 -5.85
N LEU A 67 8.27 1.59 -6.14
CA LEU A 67 8.60 2.72 -7.02
C LEU A 67 9.16 3.88 -6.20
N TRP A 68 8.50 4.26 -5.11
CA TRP A 68 8.91 5.34 -4.23
C TRP A 68 8.26 5.25 -2.84
N SER A 69 8.73 6.09 -1.90
CA SER A 69 8.14 6.33 -0.58
C SER A 69 8.10 7.84 -0.29
N SER A 70 7.10 8.30 0.47
CA SER A 70 7.07 9.67 1.03
C SER A 70 8.15 9.92 2.10
N GLY A 71 8.87 8.87 2.52
CA GLY A 71 9.78 8.91 3.67
C GLY A 71 9.05 9.35 4.93
N SER A 72 9.74 10.10 5.79
CA SER A 72 9.24 10.55 7.09
C SER A 72 8.48 11.89 7.04
N THR A 73 7.95 12.28 5.87
CA THR A 73 7.25 13.56 5.68
C THR A 73 5.91 13.63 6.43
N ILE A 74 5.26 12.48 6.61
CA ILE A 74 3.92 12.39 7.23
C ILE A 74 4.09 12.26 8.75
N GLY A 75 3.43 13.15 9.50
CA GLY A 75 3.62 13.26 10.95
C GLY A 75 2.81 12.26 11.76
N GLY A 76 1.70 11.76 11.21
CA GLY A 76 0.76 10.86 11.86
C GLY A 76 0.54 9.54 11.13
N ALA A 77 -0.13 8.61 11.81
CA ALA A 77 -0.50 7.34 11.21
C ALA A 77 -1.54 7.53 10.09
N ILE A 78 -1.42 6.71 9.04
CA ILE A 78 -2.36 6.64 7.91
C ILE A 78 -3.21 5.39 8.08
N PHE A 79 -4.54 5.54 8.17
CA PHE A 79 -5.47 4.40 8.19
C PHE A 79 -6.55 4.49 7.10
N GLY A 80 -6.58 5.60 6.36
CA GLY A 80 -7.49 5.79 5.23
C GLY A 80 -6.86 5.31 3.91
N ALA A 81 -7.70 4.94 2.96
CA ALA A 81 -7.27 4.65 1.60
C ALA A 81 -6.68 5.92 0.96
N PRO A 82 -5.51 5.84 0.28
CA PRO A 82 -5.01 6.95 -0.54
C PRO A 82 -5.99 7.32 -1.66
N MET A 83 -6.13 8.59 -2.00
CA MET A 83 -6.96 9.03 -3.13
C MET A 83 -6.08 9.55 -4.26
N VAL A 84 -6.24 9.03 -5.47
CA VAL A 84 -5.51 9.49 -6.66
C VAL A 84 -6.44 10.30 -7.56
N VAL A 85 -6.10 11.58 -7.78
CA VAL A 85 -6.86 12.46 -8.66
C VAL A 85 -5.96 13.57 -9.20
N ASN A 86 -6.15 13.95 -10.47
CA ASN A 86 -5.45 15.06 -11.12
C ASN A 86 -3.93 15.06 -10.94
N GLY A 87 -3.28 13.90 -11.17
CA GLY A 87 -1.82 13.76 -11.08
C GLY A 87 -1.27 13.89 -9.66
N ARG A 88 -2.11 13.64 -8.65
CA ARG A 88 -1.71 13.70 -7.24
C ARG A 88 -2.30 12.52 -6.47
N VAL A 89 -1.61 12.16 -5.39
CA VAL A 89 -2.10 11.22 -4.39
C VAL A 89 -2.25 11.92 -3.04
N PHE A 90 -3.39 11.71 -2.40
CA PHE A 90 -3.78 12.34 -1.14
C PHE A 90 -3.91 11.28 -0.04
N VAL A 91 -3.43 11.60 1.16
CA VAL A 91 -3.59 10.75 2.35
C VAL A 91 -3.89 11.60 3.58
N GLY A 92 -4.94 11.21 4.31
CA GLY A 92 -5.24 11.77 5.62
C GLY A 92 -4.42 11.06 6.70
N ALA A 93 -3.87 11.83 7.63
CA ALA A 93 -3.04 11.31 8.72
C ALA A 93 -3.55 11.75 10.09
N TRP A 94 -3.22 10.97 11.11
CA TRP A 94 -3.66 11.17 12.51
C TRP A 94 -3.05 12.38 13.22
N ASP A 95 -2.14 13.10 12.56
CA ASP A 95 -1.68 14.41 13.01
C ASP A 95 -2.62 15.55 12.59
N GLY A 96 -3.82 15.20 12.09
CA GLY A 96 -4.87 16.15 11.71
C GLY A 96 -4.64 16.80 10.36
N LYS A 97 -3.74 16.26 9.53
CA LYS A 97 -3.37 16.84 8.23
C LYS A 97 -3.76 15.95 7.06
N LEU A 98 -4.02 16.60 5.94
CA LEU A 98 -4.11 15.97 4.62
C LEU A 98 -2.80 16.26 3.87
N TYR A 99 -2.12 15.20 3.44
CA TYR A 99 -0.90 15.29 2.64
C TYR A 99 -1.20 15.06 1.17
N ALA A 100 -0.48 15.73 0.28
CA ALA A 100 -0.59 15.58 -1.17
C ALA A 100 0.79 15.44 -1.80
N PHE A 101 0.94 14.45 -2.69
CA PHE A 101 2.18 14.18 -3.42
C PHE A 101 1.89 14.21 -4.93
N GLY A 102 2.78 14.83 -5.71
CA GLY A 102 2.70 14.80 -7.18
C GLY A 102 3.10 13.43 -7.73
N LEU A 103 2.46 13.02 -8.82
CA LEU A 103 2.72 11.77 -9.55
C LEU A 103 3.41 12.03 -10.88
#